data_AF-A0A1Y2GEL4-F1
#
_entry.id   AF-A0A1Y2GEL4-F1
#
_cell.length_a   1.000
_cell.length_b   1.000
_cell.length_c   1.000
_cell.angle_alpha   90.00
_cell.angle_beta   90.00
_cell.angle_gamma   90.00
#
_symmetry.space_group_name_H-M   'P 1'
#
loop_
_entity.id
_entity.type
_entity.pdbx_description
1 polymer ?
#
loop_
_entity_poly.entity_id
_entity_poly.type
_entity_poly.pdbx_seq_one_letter_code
_entity_poly.pdbx_strand_id
1 'polypeptide(L)'
;MHDAVVLANCIYNMEDNSSKSITTAFQEYYRQRYSRALDAFQRSSTWSKISYGQTWKERLLRQVMMNYVPYWVYKWMDAKVFAYCPQIAWLPLTPARGSVVMLPQECKRKDDNENAVVV
;
A
#
# COMPACT_ATOMS: atom_id res chain seq x y z
N MET A 1 9.23 0.89 -1.13
CA MET A 1 9.02 -0.29 -2.01
C MET A 1 7.71 -0.24 -2.78
N HIS A 2 6.54 -0.04 -2.15
CA HIS A 2 5.25 -0.01 -2.87
C HIS A 2 5.17 1.03 -4.00
N ASP A 3 5.78 2.20 -3.84
CA ASP A 3 5.83 3.23 -4.90
C ASP A 3 6.54 2.73 -6.16
N ALA A 4 7.71 2.09 -5.97
CA ALA A 4 8.49 1.55 -7.08
C ALA A 4 7.70 0.46 -7.83
N VAL A 5 7.03 -0.44 -7.10
CA VAL A 5 6.22 -1.50 -7.70
C VAL A 5 5.06 -0.93 -8.51
N VAL A 6 4.30 0.00 -7.93
CA VAL A 6 3.14 0.61 -8.62
C VAL A 6 3.60 1.42 -9.83
N LEU A 7 4.66 2.23 -9.69
CA LEU A 7 5.18 3.02 -10.80
C LEU A 7 5.69 2.12 -11.93
N ALA A 8 6.40 1.04 -11.60
CA ALA A 8 6.89 0.10 -12.60
C ALA A 8 5.73 -0.59 -13.34
N ASN A 9 4.64 -0.94 -12.63
CA ASN A 9 3.41 -1.43 -13.26
C ASN A 9 2.75 -0.39 -14.17
N CYS A 10 2.70 0.89 -13.76
CA CYS A 10 2.17 1.96 -14.60
C CYS A 10 3.01 2.15 -15.87
N ILE A 11 4.34 2.09 -15.77
CA ILE A 11 5.26 2.21 -16.91
C ILE A 11 5.13 1.01 -17.84
N TYR A 12 5.07 -0.22 -17.31
CA TYR A 12 4.91 -1.43 -18.11
C TYR A 12 3.59 -1.46 -18.89
N ASN A 13 2.52 -0.89 -18.32
CA ASN A 13 1.20 -0.84 -18.95
C ASN A 13 1.01 0.36 -19.90
N MET A 14 2.06 1.14 -20.20
CA MET A 14 1.99 2.20 -21.20
C MET A 14 1.90 1.61 -22.61
N GLU A 15 1.09 2.23 -23.48
CA GLU A 15 0.96 1.82 -24.88
C GLU A 15 2.14 2.29 -25.74
N ASP A 16 2.67 3.48 -25.45
CA ASP A 16 3.78 4.09 -26.18
C ASP A 16 4.66 4.99 -25.28
N ASN A 17 5.74 5.52 -25.86
CA ASN A 17 6.67 6.44 -25.21
C ASN A 17 6.29 7.92 -25.42
N SER A 18 5.04 8.21 -25.81
CA SER A 18 4.62 9.59 -26.01
C SER A 18 4.55 10.33 -24.67
N SER A 19 4.78 11.65 -24.70
CA SER A 19 4.63 12.49 -23.51
C SER A 19 3.23 12.37 -22.87
N LYS A 20 2.21 12.15 -23.71
CA LYS A 20 0.83 11.92 -23.25
C LYS A 20 0.71 10.63 -22.43
N SER A 21 1.19 9.50 -22.96
CA SER A 21 1.16 8.22 -22.24
C SER A 21 1.96 8.24 -20.96
N ILE A 22 3.14 8.88 -20.97
CA ILE A 22 3.95 9.07 -19.76
C ILE A 22 3.16 9.87 -18.73
N THR A 23 2.54 10.99 -19.13
CA THR A 23 1.74 11.82 -18.22
C THR A 23 0.57 11.03 -17.63
N THR A 24 -0.13 10.25 -18.45
CA THR A 24 -1.23 9.38 -17.99
C THR A 24 -0.74 8.31 -17.01
N ALA A 25 0.43 7.70 -17.25
CA ALA A 25 1.01 6.73 -16.32
C ALA A 25 1.34 7.33 -14.95
N PHE A 26 1.88 8.56 -14.91
CA PHE A 26 2.15 9.26 -13.65
C PHE A 26 0.87 9.71 -12.93
N GLN A 27 -0.16 10.11 -13.66
CA GLN A 27 -1.48 10.41 -13.09
C GLN A 27 -2.09 9.16 -12.45
N GLU A 28 -1.99 8.03 -13.12
CA GLU A 28 -2.49 6.75 -12.61
C GLU A 28 -1.71 6.29 -11.37
N TYR A 29 -0.37 6.42 -11.39
CA TYR A 29 0.46 6.20 -10.20
C TYR A 29 0.01 7.08 -9.03
N TYR A 30 -0.20 8.38 -9.27
CA TYR A 30 -0.64 9.32 -8.22
C TYR A 30 -2.02 8.93 -7.68
N ARG A 31 -2.97 8.59 -8.55
CA ARG A 31 -4.32 8.13 -8.19
C ARG A 31 -4.26 6.91 -7.26
N GLN A 32 -3.39 5.95 -7.56
CA GLN A 32 -3.23 4.74 -6.76
C GLN A 32 -2.49 4.97 -5.44
N ARG A 33 -1.48 5.84 -5.40
CA ARG A 33 -0.57 5.95 -4.24
C ARG A 33 -0.84 7.11 -3.31
N TYR A 34 -1.39 8.22 -3.77
CA TYR A 34 -1.48 9.46 -2.99
C TYR A 34 -2.23 9.26 -1.66
N SER A 35 -3.45 8.72 -1.70
CA SER A 35 -4.26 8.48 -0.49
C SER A 35 -3.54 7.58 0.51
N ARG A 36 -3.02 6.45 0.03
CA ARG A 36 -2.31 5.46 0.85
C ARG A 36 -1.01 6.01 1.45
N ALA A 37 -0.29 6.85 0.70
CA ALA A 37 0.92 7.51 1.17
C ALA A 37 0.61 8.57 2.23
N LEU A 38 -0.46 9.35 2.03
CA LEU A 38 -0.94 10.33 3.00
C LEU A 38 -1.38 9.65 4.31
N ASP A 39 -2.14 8.57 4.23
CA ASP A 39 -2.57 7.79 5.40
C ASP A 39 -1.38 7.23 6.17
N ALA A 40 -0.36 6.72 5.46
CA ALA A 40 0.87 6.23 6.08
C ALA A 40 1.65 7.36 6.78
N PHE A 41 1.73 8.54 6.16
CA PHE A 41 2.37 9.71 6.75
C PHE A 41 1.64 10.20 8.00
N GLN A 42 0.31 10.35 7.93
CA GLN A 42 -0.51 10.78 9.08
C GLN A 42 -0.43 9.77 10.23
N ARG A 43 -0.47 8.47 9.92
CA ARG A 43 -0.30 7.41 10.92
C ARG A 43 1.08 7.46 11.58
N SER A 44 2.15 7.61 10.79
CA SER A 44 3.52 7.77 11.31
C SER A 44 3.64 8.99 12.22
N SER A 45 3.12 10.14 11.78
CA SER A 45 3.08 11.36 12.59
C SER A 45 2.34 11.17 13.91
N THR A 46 1.19 10.49 13.87
CA THR A 46 0.39 10.18 15.06
C THR A 46 1.15 9.24 16.00
N TRP A 47 1.79 8.21 15.47
CA TRP A 47 2.59 7.28 16.25
C TRP A 47 3.82 7.94 16.88
N SER A 48 4.45 8.88 16.18
CA SER A 48 5.54 9.70 16.71
C SER A 48 5.06 10.57 17.87
N LYS A 49 3.88 11.19 17.77
CA LYS A 49 3.29 11.97 18.88
C LYS A 49 2.96 11.10 20.09
N ILE A 50 2.43 9.90 19.87
CA ILE A 50 2.15 8.94 20.94
C ILE A 50 3.46 8.53 21.63
N SER A 51 4.50 8.21 20.86
CA SER A 51 5.75 7.66 21.38
C SER A 51 6.61 8.71 22.08
N TYR A 52 6.79 9.88 21.46
CA TYR A 52 7.78 10.87 21.87
C TYR A 52 7.18 12.23 22.31
N GLY A 53 5.88 12.42 22.09
CA GLY A 53 5.19 13.67 22.45
C GLY A 53 5.27 13.98 23.94
N GLN A 54 5.51 15.26 24.24
CA GLN A 54 5.74 15.79 25.59
C GLN A 54 4.63 16.72 26.06
N THR A 55 3.71 17.13 25.19
CA THR A 55 2.58 17.98 25.58
C THR A 55 1.55 17.19 26.40
N TRP A 56 0.76 17.89 27.22
CA TRP A 56 -0.31 17.25 28.01
C TRP A 56 -1.31 16.47 27.15
N LYS A 57 -1.65 17.01 25.97
CA LYS A 57 -2.54 16.35 25.00
C LYS A 57 -1.95 15.03 24.49
N GLU A 58 -0.65 15.00 24.20
CA GLU A 58 0.05 13.79 23.74
C GLU A 58 0.19 12.75 24.87
N ARG A 59 0.42 13.20 26.11
CA ARG A 59 0.42 12.32 27.29
C ARG A 59 -0.95 11.65 27.48
N LEU A 60 -2.04 12.41 27.36
CA LEU A 60 -3.39 11.87 27.41
C LEU A 60 -3.65 10.89 26.26
N LEU A 61 -3.27 11.26 25.03
CA LEU A 61 -3.42 10.39 23.86
C LEU A 61 -2.66 9.07 24.02
N ARG A 62 -1.41 9.11 24.52
CA ARG A 62 -0.62 7.92 24.82
C ARG A 62 -1.28 7.05 25.88
N GLN A 63 -1.78 7.65 26.97
CA GLN A 63 -2.48 6.92 28.02
C GLN A 63 -3.71 6.19 27.46
N VAL A 64 -4.47 6.85 26.58
CA VAL A 64 -5.66 6.25 25.97
C VAL A 64 -5.29 5.12 25.03
N MET A 65 -4.36 5.38 24.11
CA MET A 65 -3.94 4.38 23.14
C MET A 65 -3.34 3.16 23.85
N MET A 66 -2.33 3.34 24.70
CA MET A 66 -1.58 2.21 25.26
C MET A 66 -2.33 1.41 26.34
N ASN A 67 -3.26 2.03 27.08
CA ASN A 67 -3.93 1.35 28.21
C ASN A 67 -5.40 1.00 27.96
N TYR A 68 -6.11 1.75 27.11
CA TYR A 68 -7.55 1.52 26.89
C TYR A 68 -7.86 0.91 25.54
N VAL A 69 -6.97 0.99 24.55
CA VAL A 69 -7.22 0.34 23.25
C VAL A 69 -6.93 -1.15 23.37
N PRO A 70 -7.93 -2.02 23.14
CA PRO A 70 -7.73 -3.46 23.25
C PRO A 70 -6.92 -3.99 22.06
N TYR A 71 -6.19 -5.09 22.28
CA TYR A 71 -5.30 -5.68 21.28
C TYR A 71 -5.96 -6.01 19.93
N TRP A 72 -7.23 -6.44 19.95
CA TRP A 72 -7.95 -6.76 18.72
C TRP A 72 -8.17 -5.53 17.82
N VAL A 73 -8.28 -4.33 18.40
CA VAL A 73 -8.38 -3.08 17.63
C VAL A 73 -7.05 -2.80 16.93
N TYR A 74 -5.93 -2.97 17.61
CA TYR A 74 -4.60 -2.86 17.00
C TYR A 74 -4.46 -3.83 15.82
N LYS A 75 -4.84 -5.09 16.01
CA LYS A 75 -4.81 -6.10 14.94
C LYS A 75 -5.68 -5.75 13.76
N TRP A 76 -6.88 -5.23 14.00
CA TRP A 76 -7.77 -4.79 12.94
C TRP A 76 -7.24 -3.58 12.18
N MET A 77 -6.66 -2.60 12.88
CA MET A 77 -6.00 -1.46 12.26
C MET A 77 -4.82 -1.90 11.41
N ASP A 78 -3.95 -2.77 11.93
CA ASP A 78 -2.80 -3.32 11.21
C ASP A 78 -3.24 -4.12 9.98
N ALA A 79 -4.27 -4.97 10.11
CA ALA A 79 -4.78 -5.76 8.99
C ALA A 79 -5.19 -4.89 7.81
N LYS A 80 -5.84 -3.74 8.06
CA LYS A 80 -6.18 -2.78 6.99
C LYS A 80 -4.96 -2.20 6.30
N VAL A 81 -3.90 -1.92 7.05
CA VAL A 81 -2.65 -1.37 6.52
C VAL A 81 -1.94 -2.38 5.64
N PHE A 82 -1.89 -3.63 6.09
CA PHE A 82 -1.21 -4.72 5.38
C PHE A 82 -2.06 -5.35 4.27
N ALA A 83 -3.34 -5.01 4.15
CA ALA A 83 -4.19 -5.53 3.09
C ALA A 83 -3.76 -5.07 1.69
N TYR A 84 -3.11 -3.90 1.56
CA TYR A 84 -2.61 -3.43 0.26
C TYR A 84 -1.15 -3.83 0.02
N CYS A 85 -0.95 -4.90 -0.75
CA CYS A 85 0.36 -5.40 -1.16
C CYS A 85 0.46 -5.44 -2.70
N PRO A 86 0.87 -4.34 -3.35
CA PRO A 86 1.07 -4.35 -4.79
C PRO A 86 2.22 -5.31 -5.15
N GLN A 87 2.02 -6.10 -6.20
CA GLN A 87 3.07 -6.95 -6.79
C GLN A 87 3.28 -6.53 -8.24
N ILE A 88 4.39 -6.98 -8.82
CA ILE A 88 4.74 -6.68 -10.20
C ILE A 88 3.74 -7.38 -11.15
N ALA A 89 3.21 -6.64 -12.12
CA ALA A 89 2.10 -7.06 -12.97
C ALA A 89 2.46 -8.15 -13.99
N TRP A 90 3.73 -8.20 -14.41
CA TRP A 90 4.24 -9.14 -15.43
C TRP A 90 5.01 -10.34 -14.85
N LEU A 91 5.05 -10.46 -13.52
CA LEU A 91 5.63 -11.61 -12.82
C LEU A 91 4.52 -12.46 -12.21
N PRO A 92 4.73 -13.79 -12.05
CA PRO A 92 3.75 -14.66 -11.41
C PRO A 92 3.43 -14.18 -9.99
N LEU A 93 2.16 -14.31 -9.59
CA LEU A 93 1.73 -13.93 -8.25
C LEU A 93 2.44 -14.77 -7.19
N THR A 94 2.93 -14.10 -6.16
CA THR A 94 3.47 -14.80 -5.00
C THR A 94 2.30 -15.44 -4.24
N PRO A 95 2.42 -16.71 -3.81
CA PRO A 95 1.36 -17.36 -3.03
C PRO A 95 1.05 -16.55 -1.78
N ALA A 96 -0.24 -16.42 -1.47
CA ALA A 96 -0.68 -15.72 -0.27
C ALA A 96 -0.11 -16.42 0.97
N ARG A 97 0.69 -15.70 1.75
CA ARG A 97 1.23 -16.15 3.03
C ARG A 97 0.67 -15.27 4.15
N GLY A 98 0.12 -15.89 5.18
CA GLY A 98 -0.45 -15.20 6.33
C GLY A 98 -1.97 -15.23 6.38
N SER A 99 -2.55 -14.44 7.29
CA SER A 99 -3.97 -14.47 7.64
C SER A 99 -4.76 -13.25 7.14
N VAL A 100 -4.11 -12.28 6.50
CA VAL A 100 -4.74 -11.05 6.01
C VAL A 100 -5.15 -11.26 4.56
N VAL A 101 -6.42 -10.98 4.26
CA VAL A 101 -6.93 -10.99 2.88
C VAL A 101 -6.34 -9.79 2.14
N MET A 102 -5.62 -10.05 1.05
CA MET A 102 -5.02 -9.02 0.22
C MET A 102 -6.07 -8.36 -0.67
N LEU A 103 -5.99 -7.04 -0.80
CA LEU A 103 -6.81 -6.28 -1.74
C LEU A 103 -6.38 -6.59 -3.18
N PRO A 104 -7.33 -6.57 -4.14
CA PRO A 104 -7.00 -6.67 -5.56
C PRO A 104 -6.00 -5.59 -5.99
N GLN A 105 -5.11 -5.95 -6.91
CA GLN A 105 -4.20 -5.00 -7.55
C GLN A 105 -4.98 -4.16 -8.56
N GLU A 106 -4.75 -2.85 -8.58
CA GLU A 106 -5.43 -1.94 -9.50
C GLU A 106 -4.85 -1.93 -10.92
N CYS A 107 -3.64 -2.47 -11.11
CA CYS A 107 -2.99 -2.53 -12.42
C CYS A 107 -3.50 -3.70 -13.26
N LYS A 108 -3.57 -3.49 -14.59
CA LYS A 108 -3.77 -4.59 -15.56
C LYS A 108 -2.59 -5.56 -15.44
N ARG A 109 -2.91 -6.86 -15.33
CA ARG A 109 -1.92 -7.94 -15.29
C ARG A 109 -1.96 -8.72 -16.61
N LYS A 110 -0.84 -9.34 -16.96
CA LYS A 110 -0.78 -10.35 -18.02
C LYS A 110 -1.39 -11.64 -17.47
N ASP A 111 -2.28 -12.29 -18.21
CA ASP A 111 -2.92 -13.54 -17.75
C ASP A 111 -1.88 -14.65 -17.58
N ASP A 112 -1.88 -15.29 -16.41
CA ASP A 112 -0.90 -16.33 -16.06
C ASP A 112 -1.00 -17.57 -16.99
N ASN A 113 -2.13 -17.74 -17.69
CA ASN A 113 -2.38 -18.83 -18.65
C ASN A 113 -1.50 -18.77 -19.91
N GLU A 114 -0.95 -17.61 -20.25
CA GLU A 114 -0.07 -17.47 -21.42
C GLU A 114 1.33 -18.06 -21.17
N ASN A 115 1.73 -18.20 -19.90
CA ASN A 115 3.05 -18.70 -19.49
C ASN A 115 3.05 -20.21 -19.16
N ALA A 116 1.89 -20.87 -19.10
CA ALA A 116 1.78 -22.29 -18.75
C ALA A 116 1.98 -23.25 -19.95
N VAL A 117 2.13 -22.73 -21.18
CA VAL A 117 2.21 -23.53 -22.42
C VAL A 117 3.65 -23.69 -22.94
N VAL A 118 4.66 -23.20 -22.23
CA VAL A 118 6.06 -23.30 -22.66
C VAL A 118 6.95 -23.83 -21.53
N VAL A 119 6.81 -25.11 -21.19
CA VAL A 119 7.90 -26.00 -20.71
C VAL A 119 7.58 -27.43 -21.08
#